data_AF-A0A8H9ZD45-F1
#
_entry.id   AF-A0A8H9ZD45-F1
#
_cell.length_a   1.000
_cell.length_b   1.000
_cell.length_c   1.000
_cell.angle_alpha   90.00
_cell.angle_beta   90.00
_cell.angle_gamma   90.00
#
_symmetry.space_group_name_H-M   'P 1'
#
loop_
_entity.id
_entity.type
_entity.pdbx_description
1 polymer ?
#
loop_
_entity_poly.entity_id
_entity_poly.type
_entity_poly.pdbx_seq_one_letter_code
_entity_poly.pdbx_strand_id
1 'polypeptide(L)'
;MTQRIKTLDHVSRDIATTIQARGGLYDEAVITDDFYKHLFENAVAHFAHLTRLAMERYYDQTGRTLKFGVVNTAAIGGFACVGEEDIDFIGIHFGTISLVSAIFTRMLSNPNILAGVGDTSLEANAGYTHFIPAQEDLTAFSPCRPACRVRSAFAKHLTLTGLDFIFGHEITHITNGHLGVINQTRHSDPEMRRPALTPLENQAIELDADIGATQWTLMFTELVRNSRSKLSVEGSDPLSISWREFYATELNTVGFCFMASYLTLRVLSPDYWNPTSQEKILQPLPPYRMGSLMPLYASVLVDFHGMTFEKAQQYVYAFCIGSERALANLLAESGQGEANMRAIDSFFNEVGAYNDKVQDAYDTLGKELSVFAMKETTKATHPRPRTCDYVVLKGFKHDAEFIGILEAKHSETSPKRLDMQCFFKGRGMPTGMPFPLNFYPDFEGDMIDEALTADGMNYVAQIEGVTDLQTVELSSISDKTDLLHFALENSECFKLKEDLITLLGA
;
A
#
# COMPACT_ATOMS: atom_id res chain seq x y z
N MET A 1 -17.36 -5.73 -12.23
CA MET A 1 -16.55 -6.25 -13.34
C MET A 1 -15.11 -6.37 -12.89
N THR A 2 -14.43 -7.48 -13.19
CA THR A 2 -13.01 -7.64 -12.86
C THR A 2 -12.15 -6.77 -13.80
N GLN A 3 -11.24 -5.96 -13.23
CA GLN A 3 -10.35 -5.08 -13.99
C GLN A 3 -9.18 -5.83 -14.66
N ARG A 4 -8.85 -7.03 -14.15
CA ARG A 4 -7.88 -7.94 -14.75
C ARG A 4 -8.45 -8.57 -16.01
N ILE A 5 -7.65 -8.61 -17.09
CA ILE A 5 -7.95 -9.42 -18.27
C ILE A 5 -7.23 -10.77 -18.21
N LYS A 6 -7.90 -11.81 -18.73
CA LYS A 6 -7.33 -13.16 -18.94
C LYS A 6 -7.35 -13.58 -20.40
N THR A 7 -8.03 -12.81 -21.25
CA THR A 7 -8.15 -13.01 -22.69
C THR A 7 -7.91 -11.68 -23.39
N LEU A 8 -7.43 -11.71 -24.63
CA LEU A 8 -7.13 -10.50 -25.41
C LEU A 8 -8.38 -9.82 -25.96
N ASP A 9 -9.54 -10.50 -25.97
CA ASP A 9 -10.82 -9.95 -26.44
C ASP A 9 -11.40 -8.85 -25.52
N HIS A 10 -10.76 -8.60 -24.39
CA HIS A 10 -11.18 -7.58 -23.40
C HIS A 10 -10.44 -6.24 -23.56
N VAL A 11 -9.58 -6.11 -24.57
CA VAL A 11 -8.82 -4.89 -24.89
C VAL A 11 -8.90 -4.59 -26.38
N SER A 12 -8.55 -3.36 -26.75
CA SER A 12 -8.47 -2.94 -28.14
C SER A 12 -7.37 -3.71 -28.90
N ARG A 13 -7.48 -3.73 -30.23
CA ARG A 13 -6.59 -4.51 -31.11
C ARG A 13 -5.11 -4.08 -31.01
N ASP A 14 -4.84 -2.80 -30.84
CA ASP A 14 -3.51 -2.24 -30.67
C ASP A 14 -2.87 -2.68 -29.35
N ILE A 15 -3.64 -2.68 -28.25
CA ILE A 15 -3.20 -3.20 -26.95
C ILE A 15 -2.96 -4.71 -27.05
N ALA A 16 -3.88 -5.47 -27.66
CA ALA A 16 -3.72 -6.91 -27.86
C ALA A 16 -2.43 -7.24 -28.64
N THR A 17 -2.14 -6.47 -29.69
CA THR A 17 -0.90 -6.61 -30.49
C THR A 17 0.33 -6.34 -29.64
N THR A 18 0.29 -5.30 -28.79
CA THR A 18 1.40 -4.97 -27.88
C THR A 18 1.62 -6.05 -26.83
N ILE A 19 0.55 -6.60 -26.25
CA ILE A 19 0.64 -7.72 -25.29
C ILE A 19 1.26 -8.96 -25.96
N GLN A 20 0.82 -9.31 -27.17
CA GLN A 20 1.38 -10.44 -27.91
C GLN A 20 2.86 -10.26 -28.22
N ALA A 21 3.27 -9.07 -28.67
CA ALA A 21 4.67 -8.75 -28.95
C ALA A 21 5.57 -8.85 -27.71
N ARG A 22 5.00 -8.76 -26.50
CA ARG A 22 5.70 -8.85 -25.21
C ARG A 22 5.59 -10.21 -24.53
N GLY A 23 5.06 -11.23 -25.21
CA GLY A 23 5.00 -12.61 -24.71
C GLY A 23 3.59 -13.16 -24.47
N GLY A 24 2.55 -12.34 -24.61
CA GLY A 24 1.16 -12.74 -24.36
C GLY A 24 0.78 -12.67 -22.87
N LEU A 25 -0.46 -13.06 -22.55
CA LEU A 25 -0.93 -13.14 -21.17
C LEU A 25 -0.40 -14.42 -20.50
N TYR A 26 0.02 -14.30 -19.25
CA TYR A 26 0.53 -15.41 -18.46
C TYR A 26 -0.58 -16.41 -18.09
N ASP A 27 -0.32 -17.70 -18.33
CA ASP A 27 -1.19 -18.80 -17.92
C ASP A 27 -0.91 -19.17 -16.46
N GLU A 28 -1.80 -18.78 -15.55
CA GLU A 28 -1.64 -19.05 -14.12
C GLU A 28 -1.82 -20.53 -13.76
N ALA A 29 -2.35 -21.37 -14.65
CA ALA A 29 -2.52 -22.81 -14.41
C ALA A 29 -1.16 -23.53 -14.27
N VAL A 30 -0.07 -22.92 -14.73
CA VAL A 30 1.28 -23.48 -14.59
C VAL A 30 1.86 -23.31 -13.18
N ILE A 31 1.25 -22.49 -12.33
CA ILE A 31 1.70 -22.29 -10.95
C ILE A 31 1.14 -23.43 -10.09
N THR A 32 1.99 -24.42 -9.78
CA THR A 32 1.60 -25.61 -9.01
C THR A 32 1.95 -25.54 -7.53
N ASP A 33 2.91 -24.71 -7.14
CA ASP A 33 3.30 -24.55 -5.73
C ASP A 33 2.29 -23.66 -5.00
N ASP A 34 1.73 -24.16 -3.89
CA ASP A 34 0.67 -23.47 -3.14
C ASP A 34 1.12 -22.15 -2.53
N PHE A 35 2.37 -22.08 -2.05
CA PHE A 35 2.91 -20.86 -1.45
C PHE A 35 3.09 -19.79 -2.53
N TYR A 36 3.69 -20.15 -3.65
CA TYR A 36 3.89 -19.24 -4.76
C TYR A 36 2.58 -18.81 -5.41
N LYS A 37 1.62 -19.74 -5.57
CA LYS A 37 0.26 -19.43 -6.00
C LYS A 37 -0.38 -18.39 -5.10
N HIS A 38 -0.27 -18.54 -3.79
CA HIS A 38 -0.81 -17.57 -2.84
C HIS A 38 -0.14 -16.18 -2.98
N LEU A 39 1.18 -16.11 -3.19
CA LEU A 39 1.87 -14.83 -3.43
C LEU A 39 1.38 -14.16 -4.72
N PHE A 40 1.26 -14.94 -5.80
CA PHE A 40 0.76 -14.47 -7.09
C PHE A 40 -0.67 -13.95 -6.99
N GLU A 41 -1.56 -14.69 -6.33
CA GLU A 41 -2.96 -14.29 -6.14
C GLU A 41 -3.09 -12.99 -5.32
N ASN A 42 -2.27 -12.82 -4.28
CA ASN A 42 -2.22 -11.57 -3.51
C ASN A 42 -1.75 -10.41 -4.37
N ALA A 43 -0.67 -10.58 -5.14
CA ALA A 43 -0.18 -9.54 -6.06
C ALA A 43 -1.26 -9.12 -7.07
N VAL A 44 -1.96 -10.10 -7.67
CA VAL A 44 -3.05 -9.83 -8.60
C VAL A 44 -4.23 -9.09 -7.94
N ALA A 45 -4.66 -9.53 -6.76
CA ALA A 45 -5.74 -8.87 -6.03
C ALA A 45 -5.35 -7.43 -5.68
N HIS A 46 -4.08 -7.22 -5.35
CA HIS A 46 -3.50 -5.92 -5.03
C HIS A 46 -3.46 -4.99 -6.25
N PHE A 47 -3.01 -5.46 -7.41
CA PHE A 47 -3.08 -4.68 -8.66
C PHE A 47 -4.51 -4.33 -9.07
N ALA A 48 -5.48 -5.23 -8.83
CA ALA A 48 -6.89 -4.89 -9.02
C ALA A 48 -7.33 -3.77 -8.07
N HIS A 49 -6.85 -3.77 -6.82
CA HIS A 49 -7.15 -2.68 -5.90
C HIS A 49 -6.58 -1.35 -6.39
N LEU A 50 -5.31 -1.30 -6.79
CA LEU A 50 -4.67 -0.09 -7.34
C LEU A 50 -5.36 0.39 -8.61
N THR A 51 -5.71 -0.53 -9.51
CA THR A 51 -6.45 -0.19 -10.74
C THR A 51 -7.78 0.46 -10.41
N ARG A 52 -8.52 -0.06 -9.40
CA ARG A 52 -9.76 0.56 -8.94
C ARG A 52 -9.54 1.94 -8.33
N LEU A 53 -8.50 2.12 -7.52
CA LEU A 53 -8.17 3.44 -6.98
C LEU A 53 -7.82 4.44 -8.09
N ALA A 54 -7.03 4.03 -9.09
CA ALA A 54 -6.73 4.87 -10.25
C ALA A 54 -7.99 5.21 -11.05
N MET A 55 -8.88 4.24 -11.26
CA MET A 55 -10.18 4.45 -11.89
C MET A 55 -11.03 5.49 -11.14
N GLU A 56 -11.13 5.35 -9.82
CA GLU A 56 -11.90 6.26 -8.96
C GLU A 56 -11.30 7.67 -8.95
N ARG A 57 -9.98 7.79 -8.94
CA ARG A 57 -9.28 9.09 -8.90
C ARG A 57 -9.29 9.82 -10.23
N TYR A 58 -9.01 9.14 -11.34
CA TYR A 58 -8.69 9.81 -12.61
C TYR A 58 -9.68 9.54 -13.75
N TYR A 59 -10.41 8.43 -13.71
CA TYR A 59 -11.22 8.00 -14.87
C TYR A 59 -12.70 8.39 -14.77
N ASP A 60 -13.18 8.88 -13.63
CA ASP A 60 -14.58 9.31 -13.51
C ASP A 60 -14.90 10.36 -14.59
N GLN A 61 -16.00 10.15 -15.30
CA GLN A 61 -16.48 11.00 -16.39
C GLN A 61 -15.60 11.11 -17.64
N THR A 62 -14.48 10.38 -17.73
CA THR A 62 -13.63 10.38 -18.93
C THR A 62 -14.19 9.53 -20.07
N GLY A 63 -15.09 8.59 -19.77
CA GLY A 63 -15.57 7.56 -20.72
C GLY A 63 -14.56 6.43 -20.93
N ARG A 64 -13.33 6.56 -20.43
CA ARG A 64 -12.27 5.56 -20.55
C ARG A 64 -12.27 4.56 -19.40
N THR A 65 -11.64 3.41 -19.61
CA THR A 65 -11.44 2.40 -18.57
C THR A 65 -10.00 1.90 -18.54
N LEU A 66 -9.45 1.77 -17.33
CA LEU A 66 -8.17 1.14 -17.07
C LEU A 66 -8.35 -0.36 -16.82
N LYS A 67 -7.57 -1.16 -17.53
CA LYS A 67 -7.44 -2.61 -17.36
C LYS A 67 -6.02 -2.97 -17.00
N PHE A 68 -5.82 -4.18 -16.48
CA PHE A 68 -4.47 -4.70 -16.28
C PHE A 68 -4.38 -6.19 -16.59
N GLY A 69 -3.15 -6.67 -16.81
CA GLY A 69 -2.85 -8.08 -17.07
C GLY A 69 -1.45 -8.47 -16.63
N VAL A 70 -1.24 -9.77 -16.46
CA VAL A 70 0.10 -10.33 -16.22
C VAL A 70 0.64 -10.85 -17.54
N VAL A 71 1.81 -10.37 -17.94
CA VAL A 71 2.46 -10.69 -19.21
C VAL A 71 3.47 -11.81 -19.02
N ASN A 72 3.46 -12.78 -19.94
CA ASN A 72 4.29 -13.96 -19.91
C ASN A 72 5.73 -13.65 -20.34
N THR A 73 6.48 -13.03 -19.43
CA THR A 73 7.91 -12.76 -19.61
C THR A 73 8.64 -12.84 -18.27
N ALA A 74 9.84 -13.42 -18.31
CA ALA A 74 10.74 -13.54 -17.17
C ALA A 74 11.46 -12.21 -16.86
N ALA A 75 11.40 -11.21 -17.75
CA ALA A 75 11.99 -9.90 -17.49
C ALA A 75 11.28 -9.19 -16.32
N ILE A 76 12.01 -8.32 -15.63
CA ILE A 76 11.46 -7.46 -14.58
C ILE A 76 10.97 -6.15 -15.22
N GLY A 77 9.91 -5.58 -14.65
CA GLY A 77 9.28 -4.33 -15.07
C GLY A 77 7.79 -4.48 -15.41
N GLY A 78 7.28 -3.45 -16.06
CA GLY A 78 5.94 -3.39 -16.60
C GLY A 78 5.92 -2.55 -17.87
N PHE A 79 4.72 -2.25 -18.33
CA PHE A 79 4.46 -1.21 -19.30
C PHE A 79 3.01 -0.74 -19.20
N ALA A 80 2.79 0.51 -19.57
CA ALA A 80 1.47 1.07 -19.78
C ALA A 80 1.19 1.35 -21.27
N CYS A 81 -0.10 1.36 -21.63
CA CYS A 81 -0.61 1.67 -22.96
C CYS A 81 -1.88 2.52 -22.85
N VAL A 82 -2.01 3.51 -23.75
CA VAL A 82 -3.23 4.27 -23.97
C VAL A 82 -3.81 3.84 -25.32
N GLY A 83 -4.95 3.14 -25.31
CA GLY A 83 -5.53 2.52 -26.51
C GLY A 83 -6.57 3.38 -27.23
N GLU A 84 -6.90 2.98 -28.46
CA GLU A 84 -7.79 3.71 -29.37
C GLU A 84 -9.30 3.57 -29.03
N GLU A 85 -9.71 2.54 -28.29
CA GLU A 85 -11.12 2.21 -27.97
C GLU A 85 -11.52 2.55 -26.52
N ASP A 86 -11.09 3.70 -26.00
CA ASP A 86 -11.38 4.12 -24.61
C ASP A 86 -10.93 3.12 -23.54
N ILE A 87 -9.92 2.30 -23.85
CA ILE A 87 -9.30 1.35 -22.94
C ILE A 87 -7.82 1.73 -22.78
N ASP A 88 -7.41 1.89 -21.55
CA ASP A 88 -6.01 1.96 -21.14
C ASP A 88 -5.60 0.64 -20.48
N PHE A 89 -4.33 0.29 -20.55
CA PHE A 89 -3.84 -1.00 -20.07
C PHE A 89 -2.50 -0.89 -19.37
N ILE A 90 -2.37 -1.61 -18.25
CA ILE A 90 -1.09 -1.86 -17.56
C ILE A 90 -0.76 -3.35 -17.66
N GLY A 91 0.40 -3.66 -18.23
CA GLY A 91 0.97 -4.99 -18.27
C GLY A 91 2.10 -5.12 -17.25
N ILE A 92 1.96 -6.02 -16.28
CA ILE A 92 3.06 -6.37 -15.38
C ILE A 92 3.70 -7.67 -15.82
N HIS A 93 5.02 -7.69 -15.92
CA HIS A 93 5.74 -8.90 -16.25
C HIS A 93 5.62 -9.93 -15.11
N PHE A 94 5.41 -11.19 -15.44
CA PHE A 94 5.42 -12.29 -14.48
C PHE A 94 6.73 -12.32 -13.67
N GLY A 95 7.87 -12.08 -14.33
CA GLY A 95 9.17 -12.03 -13.69
C GLY A 95 9.27 -10.99 -12.58
N THR A 96 8.54 -9.88 -12.68
CA THR A 96 8.43 -8.87 -11.61
C THR A 96 7.79 -9.44 -10.35
N ILE A 97 6.62 -10.08 -10.48
CA ILE A 97 5.91 -10.67 -9.34
C ILE A 97 6.78 -11.74 -8.68
N SER A 98 7.41 -12.59 -9.51
CA SER A 98 8.29 -13.66 -9.04
C SER A 98 9.49 -13.11 -8.26
N LEU A 99 10.25 -12.21 -8.87
CA LEU A 99 11.52 -11.77 -8.32
C LEU A 99 11.34 -10.90 -7.08
N VAL A 100 10.39 -9.96 -7.10
CA VAL A 100 10.09 -9.09 -5.96
C VAL A 100 9.66 -9.95 -4.76
N SER A 101 8.81 -10.95 -4.99
CA SER A 101 8.44 -11.92 -3.96
C SER A 101 9.64 -12.71 -3.44
N ALA A 102 10.53 -13.15 -4.34
CA ALA A 102 11.71 -13.92 -3.97
C ALA A 102 12.70 -13.11 -3.12
N ILE A 103 12.91 -11.83 -3.45
CA ILE A 103 13.78 -10.92 -2.69
C ILE A 103 13.31 -10.82 -1.25
N PHE A 104 12.08 -10.33 -1.02
CA PHE A 104 11.64 -10.03 0.34
C PHE A 104 11.39 -11.28 1.18
N THR A 105 10.90 -12.36 0.57
CA THR A 105 10.69 -13.59 1.32
C THR A 105 12.00 -14.29 1.72
N ARG A 106 13.04 -14.24 0.87
CA ARG A 106 14.39 -14.67 1.26
C ARG A 106 15.02 -13.76 2.30
N MET A 107 14.87 -12.44 2.15
CA MET A 107 15.36 -11.48 3.14
C MET A 107 14.82 -11.81 4.54
N LEU A 108 13.51 -12.05 4.65
CA LEU A 108 12.89 -12.34 5.93
C LEU A 108 13.14 -13.78 6.40
N SER A 109 13.65 -14.67 5.54
CA SER A 109 14.17 -16.00 5.93
C SER A 109 15.62 -15.94 6.44
N ASN A 110 16.28 -14.77 6.41
CA ASN A 110 17.61 -14.57 7.00
C ASN A 110 17.47 -13.91 8.39
N PRO A 111 17.97 -14.52 9.47
CA PRO A 111 17.83 -13.99 10.83
C PRO A 111 18.56 -12.64 11.05
N ASN A 112 19.54 -12.30 10.22
CA ASN A 112 20.33 -11.07 10.34
C ASN A 112 19.69 -9.86 9.64
N ILE A 113 18.60 -10.06 8.91
CA ILE A 113 17.87 -9.00 8.21
C ILE A 113 16.61 -8.66 9.00
N LEU A 114 16.44 -7.37 9.32
CA LEU A 114 15.32 -6.87 10.12
C LEU A 114 15.13 -7.68 11.42
N ALA A 115 16.16 -7.71 12.27
CA ALA A 115 16.19 -8.55 13.46
C ALA A 115 15.15 -8.17 14.53
N GLY A 116 14.52 -7.00 14.42
CA GLY A 116 13.42 -6.57 15.28
C GLY A 116 12.02 -7.00 14.82
N VAL A 117 11.91 -7.76 13.72
CA VAL A 117 10.63 -8.21 13.14
C VAL A 117 10.43 -9.69 13.46
N GLY A 118 9.42 -10.02 14.26
CA GLY A 118 9.10 -11.39 14.67
C GLY A 118 10.25 -12.14 15.37
N ASP A 119 10.13 -13.46 15.46
CA ASP A 119 11.15 -14.33 16.05
C ASP A 119 12.15 -14.81 14.99
N THR A 120 13.35 -14.23 15.00
CA THR A 120 14.43 -14.58 14.08
C THR A 120 15.10 -15.92 14.38
N SER A 121 14.96 -16.45 15.59
CA SER A 121 15.60 -17.72 15.97
C SER A 121 14.99 -18.94 15.27
N LEU A 122 13.78 -18.78 14.73
CA LEU A 122 13.09 -19.79 13.92
C LEU A 122 13.63 -19.86 12.49
N GLU A 123 14.30 -18.81 12.03
CA GLU A 123 14.84 -18.75 10.68
C GLU A 123 16.17 -19.50 10.60
N ALA A 124 16.22 -20.52 9.75
CA ALA A 124 17.48 -20.99 9.20
C ALA A 124 17.80 -20.11 8.00
N ASN A 125 19.06 -19.71 7.80
CA ASN A 125 19.49 -18.96 6.61
C ASN A 125 19.16 -19.81 5.36
N ALA A 126 17.95 -19.64 4.80
CA ALA A 126 17.22 -20.67 4.04
C ALA A 126 17.67 -20.83 2.59
N GLY A 127 18.92 -20.50 2.29
CA GLY A 127 19.45 -20.47 0.94
C GLY A 127 19.97 -19.08 0.63
N TYR A 128 21.27 -18.91 0.85
CA TYR A 128 21.99 -17.78 0.32
C TYR A 128 21.99 -17.87 -1.23
N THR A 129 22.10 -16.73 -1.92
CA THR A 129 22.28 -16.69 -3.37
C THR A 129 23.55 -15.89 -3.73
N HIS A 130 24.41 -16.41 -4.62
CA HIS A 130 25.63 -15.67 -5.06
C HIS A 130 25.24 -14.42 -5.85
N PHE A 131 24.05 -14.41 -6.43
CA PHE A 131 23.53 -13.30 -7.22
C PHE A 131 22.01 -13.34 -7.25
N ILE A 132 21.39 -12.19 -7.47
CA ILE A 132 19.96 -12.12 -7.80
C ILE A 132 19.88 -12.10 -9.33
N PRO A 133 19.11 -12.99 -9.97
CA PRO A 133 19.09 -13.07 -11.42
C PRO A 133 18.39 -11.84 -12.02
N ALA A 134 18.88 -11.39 -13.18
CA ALA A 134 18.29 -10.25 -13.91
C ALA A 134 16.97 -10.59 -14.61
N GLN A 135 16.61 -11.86 -14.66
CA GLN A 135 15.35 -12.40 -15.13
C GLN A 135 14.88 -13.43 -14.10
N GLU A 136 13.59 -13.76 -14.13
CA GLU A 136 13.05 -14.81 -13.29
C GLU A 136 13.75 -16.16 -13.57
N ASP A 137 14.13 -16.80 -12.47
CA ASP A 137 14.65 -18.16 -12.44
C ASP A 137 14.11 -18.85 -11.19
N LEU A 138 12.95 -19.50 -11.32
CA LEU A 138 12.29 -20.27 -10.26
C LEU A 138 13.11 -21.50 -9.83
N THR A 139 14.20 -21.85 -10.52
CA THR A 139 15.08 -22.97 -10.12
C THR A 139 16.20 -22.51 -9.21
N ALA A 140 16.84 -21.39 -9.54
CA ALA A 140 17.96 -20.85 -8.75
C ALA A 140 17.48 -19.85 -7.68
N PHE A 141 16.42 -19.09 -7.97
CA PHE A 141 15.98 -17.98 -7.14
C PHE A 141 14.44 -17.86 -7.02
N SER A 142 13.80 -18.90 -6.48
CA SER A 142 12.36 -18.91 -6.19
C SER A 142 11.98 -18.29 -4.83
N PRO A 143 10.76 -17.76 -4.65
CA PRO A 143 10.25 -17.41 -3.32
C PRO A 143 10.35 -18.57 -2.33
N CYS A 144 10.73 -18.27 -1.09
CA CYS A 144 10.78 -19.24 0.00
C CYS A 144 9.91 -18.75 1.16
N ARG A 145 9.44 -19.63 2.03
CA ARG A 145 8.57 -19.22 3.14
C ARG A 145 9.42 -18.98 4.40
N PRO A 146 9.44 -17.76 4.98
CA PRO A 146 10.03 -17.56 6.30
C PRO A 146 9.37 -18.49 7.33
N ALA A 147 10.18 -19.09 8.19
CA ALA A 147 9.74 -20.04 9.19
C ALA A 147 8.89 -19.38 10.28
N CYS A 148 9.26 -18.17 10.69
CA CYS A 148 8.46 -17.34 11.58
C CYS A 148 7.24 -16.79 10.85
N ARG A 149 6.04 -17.08 11.37
CA ARG A 149 4.77 -16.65 10.74
C ARG A 149 4.62 -15.12 10.70
N VAL A 150 5.18 -14.40 11.69
CA VAL A 150 5.20 -12.92 11.71
C VAL A 150 6.06 -12.41 10.55
N ARG A 151 7.28 -12.94 10.42
CA ARG A 151 8.22 -12.59 9.33
C ARG A 151 7.66 -12.97 7.95
N SER A 152 6.94 -14.08 7.85
CA SER A 152 6.25 -14.48 6.62
C SER A 152 5.15 -13.50 6.23
N ALA A 153 4.37 -12.98 7.19
CA ALA A 153 3.37 -11.96 6.91
C ALA A 153 4.03 -10.60 6.60
N PHE A 154 5.08 -10.22 7.32
CA PHE A 154 5.84 -8.99 7.07
C PHE A 154 6.49 -8.97 5.68
N ALA A 155 7.05 -10.10 5.23
CA ALA A 155 7.62 -10.23 3.90
C ALA A 155 6.59 -9.97 2.79
N LYS A 156 5.31 -10.31 3.02
CA LYS A 156 4.23 -10.00 2.09
C LYS A 156 3.96 -8.51 2.02
N HIS A 157 3.94 -7.80 3.16
CA HIS A 157 3.80 -6.34 3.16
C HIS A 157 4.89 -5.70 2.31
N LEU A 158 6.16 -6.03 2.55
CA LEU A 158 7.29 -5.55 1.73
C LEU A 158 7.15 -5.91 0.25
N THR A 159 6.73 -7.14 -0.06
CA THR A 159 6.50 -7.59 -1.44
C THR A 159 5.45 -6.74 -2.13
N LEU A 160 4.29 -6.54 -1.50
CA LEU A 160 3.21 -5.72 -2.05
C LEU A 160 3.66 -4.27 -2.20
N THR A 161 4.40 -3.71 -1.24
CA THR A 161 4.98 -2.36 -1.33
C THR A 161 5.99 -2.21 -2.47
N GLY A 162 6.84 -3.21 -2.72
CA GLY A 162 7.74 -3.18 -3.88
C GLY A 162 6.97 -3.27 -5.21
N LEU A 163 5.88 -4.03 -5.23
CA LEU A 163 4.98 -4.12 -6.38
C LEU A 163 4.13 -2.84 -6.57
N ASP A 164 3.78 -2.15 -5.49
CA ASP A 164 3.12 -0.82 -5.52
C ASP A 164 3.98 0.18 -6.27
N PHE A 165 5.28 0.21 -5.98
CA PHE A 165 6.21 1.10 -6.65
C PHE A 165 6.23 0.84 -8.17
N ILE A 166 6.35 -0.42 -8.58
CA ILE A 166 6.40 -0.76 -10.02
C ILE A 166 5.05 -0.51 -10.71
N PHE A 167 3.93 -0.86 -10.08
CA PHE A 167 2.61 -0.66 -10.67
C PHE A 167 2.22 0.82 -10.70
N GLY A 168 2.51 1.55 -9.62
CA GLY A 168 2.31 2.99 -9.51
C GLY A 168 3.09 3.77 -10.56
N HIS A 169 4.32 3.35 -10.86
CA HIS A 169 5.12 3.90 -11.96
C HIS A 169 4.36 3.83 -13.30
N GLU A 170 3.77 2.67 -13.62
CA GLU A 170 2.99 2.49 -14.85
C GLU A 170 1.68 3.29 -14.83
N ILE A 171 1.02 3.44 -13.67
CA ILE A 171 -0.13 4.34 -13.54
C ILE A 171 0.29 5.77 -13.87
N THR A 172 1.42 6.23 -13.35
CA THR A 172 1.90 7.60 -13.55
C THR A 172 2.21 7.91 -15.01
N HIS A 173 2.75 6.96 -15.78
CA HIS A 173 2.92 7.13 -17.22
C HIS A 173 1.61 7.45 -17.96
N ILE A 174 0.49 6.93 -17.48
CA ILE A 174 -0.84 7.26 -18.02
C ILE A 174 -1.32 8.61 -17.46
N THR A 175 -1.34 8.75 -16.13
CA THR A 175 -2.01 9.89 -15.48
C THR A 175 -1.29 11.21 -15.67
N ASN A 176 0.04 11.21 -15.82
CA ASN A 176 0.83 12.44 -15.98
C ASN A 176 1.04 12.83 -17.45
N GLY A 177 0.40 12.11 -18.39
CA GLY A 177 0.40 12.48 -19.80
C GLY A 177 1.66 12.03 -20.57
N HIS A 178 2.54 11.22 -19.97
CA HIS A 178 3.76 10.74 -20.61
C HIS A 178 3.45 9.97 -21.89
N LEU A 179 2.50 9.04 -21.83
CA LEU A 179 2.10 8.25 -23.00
C LEU A 179 1.45 9.09 -24.09
N GLY A 180 0.77 10.19 -23.74
CA GLY A 180 0.23 11.14 -24.71
C GLY A 180 1.35 11.78 -25.54
N VAL A 181 2.39 12.29 -24.88
CA VAL A 181 3.57 12.88 -25.54
C VAL A 181 4.35 11.83 -26.33
N ILE A 182 4.55 10.62 -25.79
CA ILE A 182 5.21 9.51 -26.51
C ILE A 182 4.44 9.16 -27.78
N ASN A 183 3.11 9.06 -27.70
CA ASN A 183 2.27 8.72 -28.85
C ASN A 183 2.28 9.80 -29.92
N GLN A 184 2.41 11.09 -29.55
CA GLN A 184 2.59 12.17 -30.53
C GLN A 184 3.85 12.01 -31.38
N THR A 185 4.89 11.35 -30.88
CA THR A 185 6.11 11.09 -31.69
C THR A 185 5.86 10.11 -32.85
N ARG A 186 4.75 9.36 -32.77
CA ARG A 186 4.34 8.35 -33.76
C ARG A 186 3.03 8.72 -34.46
N HIS A 187 2.56 9.96 -34.29
CA HIS A 187 1.29 10.42 -34.85
C HIS A 187 1.24 10.23 -36.38
N SER A 188 0.12 9.80 -36.93
CA SER A 188 -0.01 9.48 -38.36
C SER A 188 0.08 10.73 -39.25
N ASP A 189 -0.54 11.83 -38.83
CA ASP A 189 -0.40 13.16 -39.43
C ASP A 189 0.99 13.76 -39.13
N PRO A 190 1.83 14.03 -40.15
CA PRO A 190 3.14 14.66 -39.98
C PRO A 190 3.11 16.05 -39.32
N GLU A 191 2.05 16.84 -39.52
CA GLU A 191 1.94 18.20 -38.96
C GLU A 191 1.67 18.19 -37.46
N MET A 192 1.05 17.11 -36.95
CA MET A 192 0.82 16.88 -35.52
C MET A 192 1.91 16.01 -34.87
N ARG A 193 2.87 15.51 -35.66
CA ARG A 193 3.90 14.59 -35.17
C ARG A 193 5.00 15.37 -34.44
N ARG A 194 5.18 15.05 -33.16
CA ARG A 194 6.28 15.55 -32.35
C ARG A 194 7.61 14.89 -32.78
N PRO A 195 8.75 15.59 -32.76
CA PRO A 195 10.05 14.93 -32.81
C PRO A 195 10.21 13.87 -31.71
N ALA A 196 11.09 12.88 -31.94
CA ALA A 196 11.40 11.89 -30.92
C ALA A 196 11.93 12.57 -29.64
N LEU A 197 11.52 12.05 -28.49
CA LEU A 197 12.01 12.52 -27.20
C LEU A 197 13.54 12.40 -27.13
N THR A 198 14.20 13.46 -26.64
CA THR A 198 15.63 13.43 -26.35
C THR A 198 15.93 12.46 -25.19
N PRO A 199 17.19 12.02 -24.99
CA PRO A 199 17.54 11.21 -23.84
C PRO A 199 17.17 11.85 -22.49
N LEU A 200 17.37 13.16 -22.32
CA LEU A 200 17.01 13.87 -21.09
C LEU A 200 15.49 13.94 -20.90
N GLU A 201 14.73 14.17 -21.97
CA GLU A 201 13.26 14.16 -21.93
C GLU A 201 12.69 12.79 -21.55
N ASN A 202 13.25 11.69 -22.06
CA ASN A 202 12.85 10.34 -21.63
C ASN A 202 13.19 10.12 -20.15
N GLN A 203 14.39 10.48 -19.71
CA GLN A 203 14.76 10.33 -18.31
C GLN A 203 13.89 11.18 -17.36
N ALA A 204 13.47 12.37 -17.82
CA ALA A 204 12.59 13.26 -17.08
C ALA A 204 11.23 12.61 -16.78
N ILE A 205 10.57 12.04 -17.80
CA ILE A 205 9.29 11.37 -17.62
C ILE A 205 9.40 10.07 -16.81
N GLU A 206 10.53 9.35 -16.91
CA GLU A 206 10.77 8.15 -16.10
C GLU A 206 11.00 8.49 -14.62
N LEU A 207 11.69 9.61 -14.32
CA LEU A 207 11.84 10.08 -12.95
C LEU A 207 10.54 10.64 -12.36
N ASP A 208 9.73 11.33 -13.16
CA ASP A 208 8.39 11.74 -12.74
C ASP A 208 7.51 10.51 -12.43
N ALA A 209 7.63 9.45 -13.23
CA ALA A 209 6.98 8.17 -12.95
C ALA A 209 7.46 7.54 -11.62
N ASP A 210 8.74 7.65 -11.26
CA ASP A 210 9.25 7.22 -9.94
C ASP A 210 8.73 8.06 -8.78
N ILE A 211 8.54 9.37 -9.00
CA ILE A 211 7.91 10.26 -8.02
C ILE A 211 6.45 9.84 -7.79
N GLY A 212 5.70 9.66 -8.87
CA GLY A 212 4.31 9.20 -8.80
C GLY A 212 4.18 7.79 -8.19
N ALA A 213 5.10 6.87 -8.52
CA ALA A 213 5.18 5.55 -7.90
C ALA A 213 5.34 5.62 -6.38
N THR A 214 6.20 6.51 -5.90
CA THR A 214 6.40 6.75 -4.47
C THR A 214 5.12 7.28 -3.82
N GLN A 215 4.43 8.22 -4.48
CA GLN A 215 3.14 8.74 -4.00
C GLN A 215 2.08 7.64 -3.91
N TRP A 216 1.95 6.78 -4.94
CA TRP A 216 1.03 5.64 -4.94
C TRP A 216 1.32 4.66 -3.80
N THR A 217 2.61 4.36 -3.61
CA THR A 217 3.08 3.46 -2.53
C THR A 217 2.70 4.01 -1.16
N LEU A 218 3.04 5.27 -0.88
CA LEU A 218 2.74 5.92 0.40
C LEU A 218 1.23 6.07 0.63
N MET A 219 0.48 6.46 -0.41
CA MET A 219 -0.97 6.58 -0.34
C MET A 219 -1.62 5.23 0.01
N PHE A 220 -1.17 4.12 -0.59
CA PHE A 220 -1.70 2.80 -0.24
C PHE A 220 -1.38 2.45 1.22
N THR A 221 -0.18 2.72 1.70
CA THR A 221 0.18 2.45 3.11
C THR A 221 -0.64 3.29 4.09
N GLU A 222 -0.94 4.54 3.74
CA GLU A 222 -1.84 5.40 4.51
C GLU A 222 -3.28 4.90 4.47
N LEU A 223 -3.76 4.40 3.33
CA LEU A 223 -5.07 3.76 3.22
C LEU A 223 -5.19 2.55 4.16
N VAL A 224 -4.14 1.72 4.22
CA VAL A 224 -4.09 0.55 5.12
C VAL A 224 -4.09 1.00 6.58
N ARG A 225 -3.27 1.99 6.94
CA ARG A 225 -3.23 2.57 8.29
C ARG A 225 -4.58 3.16 8.72
N ASN A 226 -5.20 3.97 7.86
CA ASN A 226 -6.51 4.57 8.10
C ASN A 226 -7.66 3.54 8.08
N SER A 227 -7.37 2.30 7.67
CA SER A 227 -8.32 1.19 7.77
C SER A 227 -8.13 0.38 9.05
N ARG A 228 -7.21 0.74 9.97
CA ARG A 228 -6.89 0.00 11.20
C ARG A 228 -8.10 -0.54 11.93
N SER A 229 -9.08 0.30 12.25
CA SER A 229 -10.28 -0.10 13.01
C SER A 229 -11.27 -0.96 12.22
N LYS A 230 -11.08 -1.11 10.90
CA LYS A 230 -11.78 -2.08 10.05
C LYS A 230 -11.02 -3.39 9.92
N LEU A 231 -9.76 -3.41 10.31
CA LEU A 231 -8.89 -4.58 10.23
C LEU A 231 -8.83 -5.25 11.61
N SER A 232 -8.76 -6.58 11.63
CA SER A 232 -8.52 -7.34 12.87
C SER A 232 -7.02 -7.37 13.13
N VAL A 233 -6.45 -6.24 13.60
CA VAL A 233 -4.98 -6.03 13.72
C VAL A 233 -4.50 -5.74 15.13
N GLU A 234 -5.39 -5.76 16.12
CA GLU A 234 -5.04 -5.59 17.55
C GLU A 234 -4.69 -6.92 18.24
N GLY A 235 -4.90 -8.06 17.57
CA GLY A 235 -4.65 -9.39 18.13
C GLY A 235 -3.17 -9.70 18.37
N SER A 236 -2.92 -10.83 19.03
CA SER A 236 -1.57 -11.41 19.17
C SER A 236 -1.24 -12.45 18.09
N ASP A 237 -2.11 -12.60 17.09
CA ASP A 237 -1.83 -13.50 15.97
C ASP A 237 -0.73 -12.91 15.04
N PRO A 238 -0.08 -13.74 14.21
CA PRO A 238 1.05 -13.29 13.40
C PRO A 238 0.74 -12.16 12.42
N LEU A 239 -0.49 -12.09 11.88
CA LEU A 239 -0.87 -11.03 10.95
C LEU A 239 -0.99 -9.71 11.70
N SER A 240 -1.68 -9.70 12.84
CA SER A 240 -1.80 -8.52 13.71
C SER A 240 -0.44 -7.98 14.15
N ILE A 241 0.48 -8.85 14.58
CA ILE A 241 1.85 -8.44 14.97
C ILE A 241 2.58 -7.84 13.76
N SER A 242 2.59 -8.52 12.61
CA SER A 242 3.28 -8.04 11.42
C SER A 242 2.73 -6.70 10.92
N TRP A 243 1.41 -6.50 11.06
CA TRP A 243 0.76 -5.25 10.68
C TRP A 243 1.23 -4.12 11.59
N ARG A 244 1.27 -4.32 12.91
CA ARG A 244 1.76 -3.29 13.84
C ARG A 244 3.24 -2.98 13.63
N GLU A 245 4.08 -4.00 13.41
CA GLU A 245 5.50 -3.79 13.12
C GLU A 245 5.73 -2.96 11.85
N PHE A 246 4.88 -3.14 10.82
CA PHE A 246 5.01 -2.42 9.56
C PHE A 246 4.37 -1.03 9.58
N TYR A 247 3.13 -0.93 10.09
CA TYR A 247 2.23 0.21 9.89
C TYR A 247 1.98 1.08 11.13
N ALA A 248 2.31 0.61 12.35
CA ALA A 248 1.93 1.35 13.56
C ALA A 248 2.65 2.70 13.69
N THR A 249 3.90 2.77 13.21
CA THR A 249 4.67 4.02 13.20
C THR A 249 4.90 4.48 11.78
N GLU A 250 4.47 5.69 11.49
CA GLU A 250 4.65 6.36 10.20
C GLU A 250 6.10 6.37 9.74
N LEU A 251 7.02 6.77 10.62
CA LEU A 251 8.44 6.85 10.28
C LEU A 251 9.02 5.50 9.85
N ASN A 252 8.63 4.40 10.52
CA ASN A 252 9.08 3.07 10.09
C ASN A 252 8.38 2.66 8.80
N THR A 253 7.08 2.96 8.65
CA THR A 253 6.33 2.69 7.41
C THR A 253 7.02 3.34 6.22
N VAL A 254 7.38 4.62 6.32
CA VAL A 254 8.14 5.37 5.30
C VAL A 254 9.50 4.70 5.05
N GLY A 255 10.21 4.28 6.10
CA GLY A 255 11.46 3.54 5.97
C GLY A 255 11.33 2.20 5.24
N PHE A 256 10.25 1.45 5.47
CA PHE A 256 9.97 0.20 4.77
C PHE A 256 9.53 0.44 3.32
N CYS A 257 8.76 1.50 3.05
CA CYS A 257 8.45 1.94 1.69
C CYS A 257 9.73 2.30 0.94
N PHE A 258 10.61 3.09 1.56
CA PHE A 258 11.92 3.42 0.98
C PHE A 258 12.70 2.15 0.67
N MET A 259 12.85 1.23 1.64
CA MET A 259 13.57 -0.02 1.45
C MET A 259 12.99 -0.84 0.29
N ALA A 260 11.67 -0.95 0.20
CA ALA A 260 11.01 -1.72 -0.84
C ALA A 260 11.27 -1.11 -2.22
N SER A 261 10.96 0.17 -2.42
CA SER A 261 11.21 0.90 -3.66
C SER A 261 12.69 0.85 -4.06
N TYR A 262 13.59 1.14 -3.12
CA TYR A 262 15.03 1.13 -3.32
C TYR A 262 15.54 -0.24 -3.79
N LEU A 263 15.16 -1.33 -3.11
CA LEU A 263 15.65 -2.66 -3.44
C LEU A 263 15.13 -3.16 -4.80
N THR A 264 13.92 -2.76 -5.22
CA THR A 264 13.45 -3.11 -6.57
C THR A 264 14.32 -2.52 -7.68
N LEU A 265 14.92 -1.33 -7.46
CA LEU A 265 15.87 -0.72 -8.38
C LEU A 265 17.28 -1.30 -8.22
N ARG A 266 17.73 -1.44 -6.97
CA ARG A 266 19.11 -1.80 -6.62
C ARG A 266 19.53 -3.16 -7.15
N VAL A 267 18.60 -4.11 -7.19
CA VAL A 267 18.85 -5.50 -7.59
C VAL A 267 19.37 -5.65 -9.02
N LEU A 268 19.04 -4.70 -9.91
CA LEU A 268 19.47 -4.69 -11.31
C LEU A 268 20.62 -3.72 -11.59
N SER A 269 21.21 -3.16 -10.53
CA SER A 269 22.14 -2.03 -10.63
C SER A 269 23.61 -2.46 -10.64
N PRO A 270 24.47 -1.77 -11.42
CA PRO A 270 25.92 -1.83 -11.21
C PRO A 270 26.31 -1.14 -9.88
N ASP A 271 27.50 -1.45 -9.37
CA ASP A 271 27.99 -0.95 -8.07
C ASP A 271 28.52 0.50 -8.10
N TYR A 272 28.33 1.25 -9.20
CA TYR A 272 28.80 2.64 -9.30
C TYR A 272 27.95 3.49 -10.25
N TRP A 273 27.91 4.78 -9.97
CA TRP A 273 27.30 5.80 -10.80
C TRP A 273 28.28 6.30 -11.89
N ASN A 274 27.76 6.60 -13.09
CA ASN A 274 28.56 7.19 -14.16
C ASN A 274 27.73 8.17 -15.01
N PRO A 275 27.88 9.50 -14.83
CA PRO A 275 27.08 10.50 -15.54
C PRO A 275 27.34 10.49 -17.05
N THR A 276 28.56 10.19 -17.50
CA THR A 276 28.89 10.12 -18.94
C THR A 276 28.18 8.95 -19.63
N SER A 277 27.93 7.86 -18.91
CA SER A 277 27.12 6.75 -19.43
C SER A 277 25.64 7.10 -19.41
N GLN A 278 25.16 7.80 -18.37
CA GLN A 278 23.77 8.22 -18.27
C GLN A 278 23.33 9.16 -19.40
N GLU A 279 24.16 10.13 -19.78
CA GLU A 279 23.85 11.11 -20.82
C GLU A 279 23.52 10.48 -22.19
N LYS A 280 23.96 9.24 -22.43
CA LYS A 280 23.85 8.58 -23.74
C LYS A 280 22.68 7.61 -23.83
N ILE A 281 21.94 7.39 -22.76
CA ILE A 281 20.88 6.38 -22.71
C ILE A 281 19.51 7.03 -22.47
N LEU A 282 18.46 6.40 -23.01
CA LEU A 282 17.10 6.90 -22.89
C LEU A 282 16.50 6.64 -21.51
N GLN A 283 16.84 5.51 -20.91
CA GLN A 283 16.31 5.07 -19.62
C GLN A 283 17.25 5.50 -18.50
N PRO A 284 16.75 6.07 -17.39
CA PRO A 284 17.61 6.41 -16.25
C PRO A 284 18.22 5.12 -15.67
N LEU A 285 19.55 5.09 -15.49
CA LEU A 285 20.21 3.96 -14.86
C LEU A 285 19.72 3.84 -13.41
N PRO A 286 19.60 2.63 -12.89
CA PRO A 286 19.16 2.42 -11.51
C PRO A 286 19.92 3.24 -10.45
N PRO A 287 21.26 3.44 -10.49
CA PRO A 287 21.95 4.39 -9.60
C PRO A 287 21.36 5.79 -9.54
N TYR A 288 20.96 6.34 -10.68
CA TYR A 288 20.37 7.67 -10.73
C TYR A 288 18.97 7.70 -10.10
N ARG A 289 18.14 6.72 -10.46
CA ARG A 289 16.79 6.55 -9.89
C ARG A 289 16.82 6.35 -8.38
N MET A 290 17.75 5.54 -7.89
CA MET A 290 17.99 5.37 -6.45
C MET A 290 18.40 6.69 -5.80
N GLY A 291 19.28 7.44 -6.47
CA GLY A 291 19.72 8.76 -6.06
C GLY A 291 18.59 9.77 -5.90
N SER A 292 17.62 9.77 -6.82
CA SER A 292 16.47 10.68 -6.80
C SER A 292 15.41 10.30 -5.75
N LEU A 293 15.30 9.02 -5.36
CA LEU A 293 14.40 8.61 -4.26
C LEU A 293 14.79 9.26 -2.93
N MET A 294 16.07 9.49 -2.67
CA MET A 294 16.49 10.05 -1.37
C MET A 294 15.90 11.44 -1.06
N PRO A 295 16.12 12.48 -1.89
CA PRO A 295 15.52 13.79 -1.64
C PRO A 295 13.99 13.73 -1.67
N LEU A 296 13.38 12.86 -2.48
CA LEU A 296 11.93 12.66 -2.51
C LEU A 296 11.39 12.18 -1.15
N TYR A 297 11.95 11.10 -0.60
CA TYR A 297 11.55 10.61 0.72
C TYR A 297 11.92 11.57 1.85
N ALA A 298 12.99 12.37 1.69
CA ALA A 298 13.32 13.41 2.65
C ALA A 298 12.23 14.51 2.66
N SER A 299 11.75 14.94 1.49
CA SER A 299 10.62 15.88 1.39
C SER A 299 9.34 15.31 2.02
N VAL A 300 9.03 14.03 1.80
CA VAL A 300 7.92 13.35 2.48
C VAL A 300 8.06 13.45 4.01
N LEU A 301 9.25 13.19 4.56
CA LEU A 301 9.45 13.33 6.01
C LEU A 301 9.34 14.78 6.49
N VAL A 302 9.74 15.77 5.69
CA VAL A 302 9.54 17.19 6.04
C VAL A 302 8.04 17.50 6.10
N ASP A 303 7.30 17.13 5.05
CA ASP A 303 5.90 17.49 4.89
C ASP A 303 4.99 16.78 5.90
N PHE A 304 5.21 15.48 6.13
CA PHE A 304 4.32 14.67 6.99
C PHE A 304 4.78 14.60 8.45
N HIS A 305 6.07 14.82 8.74
CA HIS A 305 6.60 14.73 10.10
C HIS A 305 7.10 16.04 10.68
N GLY A 306 6.99 17.15 9.94
CA GLY A 306 7.46 18.46 10.40
C GLY A 306 8.94 18.48 10.74
N MET A 307 9.74 17.59 10.13
CA MET A 307 11.19 17.54 10.34
C MET A 307 11.86 18.68 9.57
N THR A 308 13.05 19.10 10.02
CA THR A 308 13.91 19.90 9.13
C THR A 308 14.45 19.00 8.01
N PHE A 309 14.76 19.58 6.86
CA PHE A 309 15.26 18.82 5.72
C PHE A 309 16.56 18.07 6.06
N GLU A 310 17.46 18.67 6.84
CA GLU A 310 18.72 18.03 7.26
C GLU A 310 18.45 16.79 8.13
N LYS A 311 17.46 16.87 9.02
CA LYS A 311 17.07 15.74 9.87
C LYS A 311 16.38 14.64 9.04
N ALA A 312 15.53 15.01 8.10
CA ALA A 312 14.91 14.08 7.16
C ALA A 312 15.96 13.34 6.32
N GLN A 313 16.95 14.05 5.79
CA GLN A 313 18.07 13.46 5.06
C GLN A 313 18.85 12.45 5.91
N GLN A 314 19.09 12.73 7.19
CA GLN A 314 19.76 11.78 8.10
C GLN A 314 18.96 10.48 8.25
N TYR A 315 17.63 10.55 8.37
CA TYR A 315 16.78 9.36 8.43
C TYR A 315 16.81 8.57 7.13
N VAL A 316 16.65 9.24 5.98
CA VAL A 316 16.68 8.57 4.68
C VAL A 316 18.04 7.93 4.40
N TYR A 317 19.14 8.59 4.80
CA TYR A 317 20.47 7.99 4.71
C TYR A 317 20.59 6.73 5.58
N ALA A 318 20.02 6.74 6.79
CA ALA A 318 19.96 5.54 7.64
C ALA A 318 19.11 4.42 7.02
N PHE A 319 17.98 4.74 6.37
CA PHE A 319 17.16 3.76 5.63
C PHE A 319 17.93 3.15 4.46
N CYS A 320 18.71 3.96 3.75
CA CYS A 320 19.60 3.50 2.68
C CYS A 320 20.66 2.52 3.19
N ILE A 321 21.38 2.88 4.26
CA ILE A 321 22.37 1.99 4.90
C ILE A 321 21.70 0.67 5.32
N GLY A 322 20.51 0.74 5.93
CA GLY A 322 19.74 -0.44 6.30
C GLY A 322 19.41 -1.33 5.11
N SER A 323 19.02 -0.73 3.99
CA SER A 323 18.65 -1.44 2.75
C SER A 323 19.86 -2.11 2.08
N GLU A 324 20.99 -1.40 1.98
CA GLU A 324 22.25 -1.95 1.46
C GLU A 324 22.81 -3.05 2.35
N ARG A 325 22.68 -2.92 3.67
CA ARG A 325 23.04 -4.01 4.59
C ARG A 325 22.15 -5.23 4.44
N ALA A 326 20.85 -5.01 4.23
CA ALA A 326 19.90 -6.08 3.93
C ALA A 326 20.30 -6.83 2.65
N LEU A 327 20.63 -6.10 1.59
CA LEU A 327 21.09 -6.67 0.32
C LEU A 327 22.41 -7.44 0.50
N ALA A 328 23.40 -6.87 1.18
CA ALA A 328 24.67 -7.53 1.44
C ALA A 328 24.47 -8.84 2.23
N ASN A 329 23.61 -8.83 3.25
CA ASN A 329 23.26 -10.02 4.02
C ASN A 329 22.50 -11.07 3.19
N LEU A 330 21.67 -10.64 2.23
CA LEU A 330 20.97 -11.54 1.32
C LEU A 330 21.93 -12.26 0.35
N LEU A 331 22.97 -11.56 -0.10
CA LEU A 331 23.97 -12.07 -1.06
C LEU A 331 25.11 -12.87 -0.41
N ALA A 332 25.32 -12.72 0.91
CA ALA A 332 26.42 -13.38 1.61
C ALA A 332 26.11 -14.84 1.97
N GLU A 333 27.07 -15.73 1.75
CA GLU A 333 26.96 -17.16 2.12
C GLU A 333 26.71 -17.36 3.62
N SER A 334 27.37 -16.55 4.45
CA SER A 334 27.17 -16.53 5.90
C SER A 334 25.82 -15.94 6.33
N GLY A 335 25.09 -15.28 5.42
CA GLY A 335 23.96 -14.42 5.75
C GLY A 335 24.34 -13.08 6.40
N GLN A 336 25.64 -12.79 6.52
CA GLN A 336 26.21 -11.57 7.09
C GLN A 336 27.24 -10.99 6.11
N GLY A 337 26.79 -10.10 5.22
CA GLY A 337 27.62 -9.46 4.22
C GLY A 337 28.16 -8.11 4.68
N GLU A 338 29.16 -7.61 3.95
CA GLU A 338 29.67 -6.25 4.11
C GLU A 338 29.00 -5.33 3.08
N ALA A 339 28.32 -4.29 3.57
CA ALA A 339 27.70 -3.29 2.69
C ALA A 339 28.77 -2.44 1.98
N ASN A 340 28.60 -2.20 0.68
CA ASN A 340 29.52 -1.37 -0.09
C ASN A 340 29.20 0.12 0.11
N MET A 341 29.70 0.70 1.20
CA MET A 341 29.48 2.11 1.54
C MET A 341 29.98 3.09 0.47
N ARG A 342 30.95 2.69 -0.37
CA ARG A 342 31.44 3.54 -1.46
C ARG A 342 30.44 3.63 -2.62
N ALA A 343 29.68 2.57 -2.86
CA ALA A 343 28.60 2.59 -3.85
C ALA A 343 27.51 3.59 -3.44
N ILE A 344 27.15 3.58 -2.14
CA ILE A 344 26.24 4.57 -1.53
C ILE A 344 26.74 5.98 -1.83
N ASP A 345 27.98 6.32 -1.45
CA ASP A 345 28.49 7.68 -1.65
C ASP A 345 28.48 8.12 -3.13
N SER A 346 28.80 7.20 -4.05
CA SER A 346 28.77 7.44 -5.50
C SER A 346 27.35 7.69 -6.03
N PHE A 347 26.34 6.96 -5.55
CA PHE A 347 24.96 7.12 -6.01
C PHE A 347 24.33 8.43 -5.56
N PHE A 348 24.74 8.97 -4.42
CA PHE A 348 23.97 10.03 -3.75
C PHE A 348 24.64 11.40 -3.77
N ASN A 349 25.96 11.46 -3.67
CA ASN A 349 26.65 12.76 -3.66
C ASN A 349 26.91 13.29 -5.08
N GLU A 350 26.84 12.42 -6.08
CA GLU A 350 27.31 12.74 -7.44
C GLU A 350 26.18 12.86 -8.48
N VAL A 351 24.92 12.57 -8.10
CA VAL A 351 23.77 12.67 -9.02
C VAL A 351 23.16 14.08 -9.06
N GLY A 352 23.36 14.91 -8.03
CA GLY A 352 22.66 16.18 -7.85
C GLY A 352 22.78 17.13 -9.04
N ALA A 353 24.01 17.38 -9.52
CA ALA A 353 24.24 18.26 -10.68
C ALA A 353 23.69 17.70 -12.00
N TYR A 354 23.50 16.37 -12.09
CA TYR A 354 22.84 15.76 -13.24
C TYR A 354 21.32 15.93 -13.15
N ASN A 355 20.78 15.89 -11.93
CA ASN A 355 19.35 16.04 -11.68
C ASN A 355 18.80 17.38 -12.16
N ASP A 356 19.56 18.46 -11.99
CA ASP A 356 19.18 19.80 -12.49
C ASP A 356 18.92 19.78 -14.00
N LYS A 357 19.76 19.08 -14.78
CA LYS A 357 19.59 18.97 -16.25
C LYS A 357 18.31 18.22 -16.63
N VAL A 358 17.96 17.20 -15.86
CA VAL A 358 16.76 16.38 -16.12
C VAL A 358 15.51 17.15 -15.70
N GLN A 359 15.58 17.91 -14.60
CA GLN A 359 14.49 18.80 -14.19
C GLN A 359 14.23 19.90 -15.21
N ASP A 360 15.28 20.54 -15.75
CA ASP A 360 15.14 21.53 -16.83
C ASP A 360 14.45 20.93 -18.08
N ALA A 361 14.77 19.67 -18.41
CA ALA A 361 14.12 18.95 -19.49
C ALA A 361 12.63 18.65 -19.18
N TYR A 362 12.32 18.26 -17.94
CA TYR A 362 10.94 18.06 -17.50
C TYR A 362 10.12 19.35 -17.59
N ASP A 363 10.66 20.46 -17.09
CA ASP A 363 9.98 21.77 -17.09
C ASP A 363 9.68 22.25 -18.52
N THR A 364 10.57 21.92 -19.47
CA THR A 364 10.36 22.18 -20.89
C THR A 364 9.17 21.37 -21.46
N LEU A 365 8.99 20.12 -21.01
CA LEU A 365 7.86 19.28 -21.40
C LEU A 365 6.55 19.64 -20.69
N GLY A 366 6.60 20.37 -19.56
CA GLY A 366 5.45 20.54 -18.67
C GLY A 366 4.16 21.02 -19.34
N LYS A 367 4.26 21.90 -20.36
CA LYS A 367 3.08 22.34 -21.14
C LYS A 367 2.49 21.19 -21.96
N GLU A 368 3.31 20.43 -22.66
CA GLU A 368 2.87 19.29 -23.47
C GLU A 368 2.27 18.19 -22.59
N LEU A 369 2.94 17.87 -21.48
CA LEU A 369 2.46 16.91 -20.48
C LEU A 369 1.08 17.30 -19.95
N SER A 370 0.89 18.58 -19.60
CA SER A 370 -0.38 19.07 -19.05
C SER A 370 -1.59 18.93 -19.98
N VAL A 371 -1.37 18.84 -21.31
CA VAL A 371 -2.43 18.61 -22.29
C VAL A 371 -2.99 17.19 -22.18
N PHE A 372 -2.14 16.23 -21.82
CA PHE A 372 -2.48 14.81 -21.72
C PHE A 372 -2.66 14.33 -20.29
N ALA A 373 -2.21 15.10 -19.30
CA ALA A 373 -2.34 14.76 -17.90
C ALA A 373 -3.82 14.67 -17.50
N MET A 374 -4.14 13.62 -16.77
CA MET A 374 -5.46 13.38 -16.23
C MET A 374 -5.66 14.25 -14.99
N LYS A 375 -6.84 14.86 -14.87
CA LYS A 375 -7.22 15.59 -13.67
C LYS A 375 -7.79 14.62 -12.65
N GLU A 376 -7.32 14.73 -11.41
CA GLU A 376 -7.96 14.04 -10.32
C GLU A 376 -9.39 14.57 -10.11
N THR A 377 -10.34 13.66 -9.96
CA THR A 377 -11.75 13.98 -9.77
C THR A 377 -12.05 14.21 -8.30
N THR A 378 -12.81 15.27 -7.99
CA THR A 378 -13.11 15.70 -6.62
C THR A 378 -14.09 14.79 -5.87
N LYS A 379 -14.52 13.67 -6.44
CA LYS A 379 -15.44 12.72 -5.78
C LYS A 379 -14.77 11.83 -4.73
N ALA A 380 -13.46 11.95 -4.53
CA ALA A 380 -12.76 11.29 -3.43
C ALA A 380 -13.09 11.89 -2.04
N THR A 381 -14.29 12.43 -1.81
CA THR A 381 -14.80 12.84 -0.48
C THR A 381 -16.33 12.87 -0.47
N HIS A 382 -16.99 11.74 -0.73
CA HIS A 382 -18.27 11.56 -0.04
C HIS A 382 -17.93 11.27 1.42
N PRO A 383 -18.32 12.11 2.41
CA PRO A 383 -18.36 11.64 3.78
C PRO A 383 -19.23 10.39 3.74
N ARG A 384 -18.60 9.24 3.99
CA ARG A 384 -19.33 7.97 4.04
C ARG A 384 -20.49 8.18 5.00
N PRO A 385 -21.73 7.79 4.65
CA PRO A 385 -22.83 7.83 5.61
C PRO A 385 -22.37 7.15 6.89
N ARG A 386 -22.66 7.75 8.06
CA ARG A 386 -22.30 7.22 9.39
C ARG A 386 -22.75 5.76 9.44
N THR A 387 -21.81 4.81 9.37
CA THR A 387 -22.12 3.37 9.28
C THR A 387 -22.22 2.72 10.66
N CYS A 388 -21.64 3.37 11.67
CA CYS A 388 -21.66 2.96 13.07
C CYS A 388 -21.35 4.17 13.98
N ASP A 389 -21.80 4.13 15.23
CA ASP A 389 -21.37 5.04 16.30
C ASP A 389 -21.58 4.37 17.67
N TYR A 390 -21.24 5.06 18.75
CA TYR A 390 -21.39 4.58 20.12
C TYR A 390 -21.72 5.70 21.11
N VAL A 391 -22.20 5.32 22.29
CA VAL A 391 -22.30 6.16 23.47
C VAL A 391 -21.82 5.40 24.70
N VAL A 392 -21.30 6.12 25.70
CA VAL A 392 -21.01 5.54 27.01
C VAL A 392 -22.16 5.81 27.94
N LEU A 393 -22.62 4.77 28.62
CA LEU A 393 -23.78 4.75 29.49
C LEU A 393 -23.34 4.63 30.94
N LYS A 394 -23.94 5.44 31.80
CA LYS A 394 -23.76 5.40 33.25
C LYS A 394 -25.10 5.40 33.94
N GLY A 395 -25.31 4.53 34.92
CA GLY A 395 -26.56 4.42 35.67
C GLY A 395 -26.41 3.58 36.93
N PHE A 396 -27.52 3.07 37.46
CA PHE A 396 -27.53 2.24 38.67
C PHE A 396 -28.21 0.89 38.44
N LYS A 397 -27.54 -0.20 38.81
CA LYS A 397 -28.11 -1.55 38.83
C LYS A 397 -28.08 -2.06 40.27
N HIS A 398 -29.25 -2.16 40.89
CA HIS A 398 -29.38 -2.61 42.30
C HIS A 398 -28.52 -1.76 43.26
N ASP A 399 -28.63 -0.43 43.13
CA ASP A 399 -27.87 0.59 43.88
C ASP A 399 -26.34 0.58 43.65
N ALA A 400 -25.82 -0.26 42.74
CA ALA A 400 -24.42 -0.24 42.31
C ALA A 400 -24.26 0.51 40.98
N GLU A 401 -23.13 1.21 40.82
CA GLU A 401 -22.80 1.90 39.57
C GLU A 401 -22.73 0.92 38.40
N PHE A 402 -23.48 1.22 37.35
CA PHE A 402 -23.42 0.55 36.06
C PHE A 402 -22.67 1.44 35.07
N ILE A 403 -21.72 0.85 34.35
CA ILE A 403 -21.04 1.47 33.21
C ILE A 403 -21.15 0.51 32.04
N GLY A 404 -21.60 1.02 30.90
CA GLY A 404 -21.65 0.29 29.64
C GLY A 404 -21.22 1.15 28.46
N ILE A 405 -20.76 0.53 27.39
CA ILE A 405 -20.51 1.17 26.10
C ILE A 405 -21.50 0.56 25.12
N LEU A 406 -22.44 1.34 24.62
CA LEU A 406 -23.43 0.90 23.64
C LEU A 406 -22.99 1.36 22.25
N GLU A 407 -22.80 0.42 21.34
CA GLU A 407 -22.54 0.69 19.93
C GLU A 407 -23.71 0.26 19.04
N ALA A 408 -23.85 0.96 17.92
CA ALA A 408 -24.82 0.70 16.87
C ALA A 408 -24.11 0.64 15.52
N LYS A 409 -24.45 -0.35 14.69
CA LYS A 409 -23.91 -0.53 13.35
C LYS A 409 -25.02 -0.90 12.37
N HIS A 410 -24.97 -0.39 11.15
CA HIS A 410 -25.89 -0.84 10.10
C HIS A 410 -25.70 -2.34 9.79
N SER A 411 -26.82 -3.06 9.75
CA SER A 411 -26.80 -4.49 9.43
C SER A 411 -26.47 -4.71 7.96
N GLU A 412 -25.59 -5.67 7.68
CA GLU A 412 -25.29 -6.10 6.31
C GLU A 412 -26.48 -6.83 5.66
N THR A 413 -27.43 -7.30 6.48
CA THR A 413 -28.57 -8.10 6.04
C THR A 413 -29.80 -7.27 5.67
N SER A 414 -29.90 -6.03 6.14
CA SER A 414 -31.04 -5.16 5.87
C SER A 414 -30.70 -3.68 6.08
N PRO A 415 -31.01 -2.79 5.12
CA PRO A 415 -30.75 -1.36 5.25
C PRO A 415 -31.60 -0.67 6.34
N LYS A 416 -32.64 -1.34 6.86
CA LYS A 416 -33.53 -0.84 7.91
C LYS A 416 -33.30 -1.51 9.26
N ARG A 417 -32.17 -2.18 9.41
CA ARG A 417 -31.78 -2.86 10.65
C ARG A 417 -30.45 -2.31 11.15
N LEU A 418 -30.37 -2.10 12.45
CA LEU A 418 -29.12 -1.92 13.17
C LEU A 418 -28.81 -3.18 13.98
N ASP A 419 -27.55 -3.59 13.96
CA ASP A 419 -27.00 -4.56 14.88
C ASP A 419 -26.37 -3.77 16.04
N MET A 420 -26.92 -3.94 17.24
CA MET A 420 -26.51 -3.26 18.47
C MET A 420 -25.66 -4.18 19.33
N GLN A 421 -24.75 -3.59 20.09
CA GLN A 421 -23.91 -4.31 21.03
C GLN A 421 -23.64 -3.43 22.25
N CYS A 422 -23.87 -3.96 23.46
CA CYS A 422 -23.53 -3.27 24.70
C CYS A 422 -22.42 -4.00 25.46
N PHE A 423 -21.28 -3.34 25.68
CA PHE A 423 -20.16 -3.85 26.49
C PHE A 423 -20.28 -3.32 27.92
N PHE A 424 -20.26 -4.19 28.92
CA PHE A 424 -20.33 -3.78 30.33
C PHE A 424 -19.65 -4.81 31.24
N LYS A 425 -19.51 -4.50 32.53
CA LYS A 425 -18.93 -5.44 33.51
C LYS A 425 -20.01 -6.20 34.26
N GLY A 426 -20.23 -7.47 33.90
CA GLY A 426 -21.17 -8.38 34.57
C GLY A 426 -20.46 -9.34 35.51
N ARG A 427 -20.89 -9.43 36.79
CA ARG A 427 -20.33 -10.37 37.80
C ARG A 427 -18.79 -10.36 37.88
N GLY A 428 -18.17 -9.19 37.68
CA GLY A 428 -16.72 -8.99 37.78
C GLY A 428 -15.93 -9.18 36.48
N MET A 429 -16.54 -9.60 35.37
CA MET A 429 -15.87 -9.72 34.07
C MET A 429 -16.52 -8.83 33.00
N PRO A 430 -15.74 -8.25 32.08
CA PRO A 430 -16.29 -7.64 30.87
C PRO A 430 -17.14 -8.62 30.08
N THR A 431 -18.26 -8.18 29.54
CA THR A 431 -19.21 -8.99 28.77
C THR A 431 -19.87 -8.12 27.70
N GLY A 432 -20.24 -8.72 26.57
CA GLY A 432 -20.97 -8.08 25.48
C GLY A 432 -22.38 -8.64 25.33
N MET A 433 -23.37 -7.77 25.11
CA MET A 433 -24.77 -8.12 24.88
C MET A 433 -25.22 -7.64 23.49
N PRO A 434 -25.33 -8.55 22.50
CA PRO A 434 -25.83 -8.21 21.17
C PRO A 434 -27.35 -8.20 21.12
N PHE A 435 -27.92 -7.26 20.37
CA PHE A 435 -29.35 -7.25 20.05
C PHE A 435 -29.64 -6.46 18.77
N PRO A 436 -30.65 -6.84 17.97
CA PRO A 436 -31.02 -6.08 16.78
C PRO A 436 -32.06 -4.99 17.08
N LEU A 437 -32.04 -3.90 16.33
CA LEU A 437 -33.12 -2.93 16.23
C LEU A 437 -33.59 -2.80 14.77
N ASN A 438 -34.90 -2.84 14.55
CA ASN A 438 -35.50 -2.70 13.22
C ASN A 438 -36.31 -1.40 13.17
N PHE A 439 -36.08 -0.63 12.12
CA PHE A 439 -36.79 0.62 11.87
C PHE A 439 -37.89 0.42 10.82
N TYR A 440 -38.95 1.22 10.91
CA TYR A 440 -40.02 1.20 9.92
C TYR A 440 -39.48 1.61 8.54
N PRO A 441 -40.04 1.07 7.44
CA PRO A 441 -39.62 1.41 6.07
C PRO A 441 -39.59 2.91 5.80
N ASP A 442 -40.57 3.64 6.35
CA ASP A 442 -40.77 5.08 6.16
C ASP A 442 -40.05 5.95 7.23
N PHE A 443 -39.11 5.39 7.99
CA PHE A 443 -38.31 6.18 8.93
C PHE A 443 -37.36 7.13 8.18
N GLU A 444 -37.49 8.43 8.45
CA GLU A 444 -36.74 9.52 7.79
C GLU A 444 -35.62 10.14 8.66
N GLY A 445 -35.37 9.62 9.87
CA GLY A 445 -34.35 10.12 10.80
C GLY A 445 -32.97 9.45 10.70
N ASP A 446 -32.02 9.85 11.55
CA ASP A 446 -30.75 9.14 11.75
C ASP A 446 -31.00 7.91 12.66
N MET A 447 -31.01 6.72 12.05
CA MET A 447 -31.27 5.48 12.76
C MET A 447 -30.25 5.23 13.87
N ILE A 448 -28.98 5.57 13.63
CA ILE A 448 -27.90 5.35 14.61
C ILE A 448 -28.10 6.27 15.80
N ASP A 449 -28.42 7.53 15.55
CA ASP A 449 -28.66 8.51 16.62
C ASP A 449 -29.86 8.13 17.49
N GLU A 450 -30.99 7.77 16.87
CA GLU A 450 -32.19 7.32 17.57
C GLU A 450 -31.92 6.04 18.39
N ALA A 451 -31.21 5.07 17.80
CA ALA A 451 -30.87 3.84 18.49
C ALA A 451 -29.93 4.07 19.68
N LEU A 452 -28.99 5.00 19.58
CA LEU A 452 -28.02 5.26 20.63
C LEU A 452 -28.55 6.17 21.73
N THR A 453 -29.54 7.01 21.47
CA THR A 453 -30.05 8.00 22.44
C THR A 453 -31.42 7.64 23.02
N ALA A 454 -32.17 6.73 22.38
CA ALA A 454 -33.49 6.32 22.83
C ALA A 454 -33.66 4.80 22.84
N ASP A 455 -33.92 4.17 21.70
CA ASP A 455 -34.41 2.78 21.63
C ASP A 455 -33.43 1.76 22.21
N GLY A 456 -32.14 1.86 21.87
CA GLY A 456 -31.10 0.99 22.38
C GLY A 456 -30.78 1.25 23.85
N MET A 457 -30.78 2.51 24.29
CA MET A 457 -30.61 2.86 25.71
C MET A 457 -31.74 2.30 26.56
N ASN A 458 -32.99 2.45 26.12
CA ASN A 458 -34.17 1.92 26.81
C ASN A 458 -34.13 0.39 26.87
N TYR A 459 -33.68 -0.26 25.79
CA TYR A 459 -33.50 -1.70 25.76
C TYR A 459 -32.46 -2.17 26.79
N VAL A 460 -31.29 -1.50 26.85
CA VAL A 460 -30.25 -1.81 27.86
C VAL A 460 -30.80 -1.60 29.27
N ALA A 461 -31.47 -0.48 29.54
CA ALA A 461 -32.06 -0.19 30.85
C ALA A 461 -33.05 -1.28 31.28
N GLN A 462 -33.90 -1.74 30.36
CA GLN A 462 -34.90 -2.76 30.63
C GLN A 462 -34.28 -4.15 30.89
N ILE A 463 -33.36 -4.60 30.02
CA ILE A 463 -32.78 -5.94 30.11
C ILE A 463 -31.82 -6.08 31.29
N GLU A 464 -30.98 -5.06 31.51
CA GLU A 464 -30.02 -5.08 32.60
C GLU A 464 -30.60 -4.59 33.94
N GLY A 465 -31.84 -4.08 33.94
CA GLY A 465 -32.49 -3.55 35.14
C GLY A 465 -31.75 -2.33 35.71
N VAL A 466 -31.33 -1.43 34.82
CA VAL A 466 -30.57 -0.21 35.15
C VAL A 466 -31.52 0.98 35.25
N THR A 467 -31.40 1.77 36.31
CA THR A 467 -32.12 3.03 36.54
C THR A 467 -31.20 4.23 36.35
N ASP A 468 -31.78 5.40 36.10
CA ASP A 468 -31.07 6.68 35.91
C ASP A 468 -29.94 6.62 34.86
N LEU A 469 -30.20 5.88 33.78
CA LEU A 469 -29.26 5.70 32.69
C LEU A 469 -29.06 7.02 31.91
N GLN A 470 -27.82 7.48 31.84
CA GLN A 470 -27.43 8.70 31.11
C GLN A 470 -26.19 8.45 30.25
N THR A 471 -26.01 9.28 29.23
CA THR A 471 -24.79 9.29 28.40
C THR A 471 -23.69 10.10 29.07
N VAL A 472 -22.47 9.57 29.08
CA VAL A 472 -21.27 10.24 29.62
C VAL A 472 -20.13 10.20 28.59
N GLU A 473 -19.11 11.04 28.79
CA GLU A 473 -17.90 11.03 27.96
C GLU A 473 -17.07 9.75 28.16
N LEU A 474 -16.46 9.23 27.10
CA LEU A 474 -15.62 8.03 27.17
C LEU A 474 -14.42 8.19 28.13
N SER A 475 -13.84 9.40 28.21
CA SER A 475 -12.74 9.71 29.11
C SER A 475 -13.09 9.54 30.60
N SER A 476 -14.39 9.62 30.95
CA SER A 476 -14.87 9.48 32.34
C SER A 476 -14.76 8.07 32.90
N ILE A 477 -14.47 7.08 32.05
CA ILE A 477 -14.32 5.66 32.42
C ILE A 477 -12.91 5.13 32.12
N SER A 478 -11.93 6.02 32.01
CA SER A 478 -10.50 5.69 31.78
C SER A 478 -9.90 4.75 32.83
N ASP A 479 -10.46 4.71 34.04
CA ASP A 479 -10.07 3.80 35.10
C ASP A 479 -10.59 2.35 34.91
N LYS A 480 -11.48 2.11 33.94
CA LYS A 480 -12.08 0.80 33.66
C LYS A 480 -11.33 0.03 32.58
N THR A 481 -10.00 -0.05 32.70
CA THR A 481 -9.09 -0.61 31.67
C THR A 481 -9.51 -1.99 31.13
N ASP A 482 -9.94 -2.93 31.98
CA ASP A 482 -10.41 -4.26 31.54
C ASP A 482 -11.58 -4.17 30.56
N LEU A 483 -12.53 -3.26 30.81
CA LEU A 483 -13.71 -3.06 29.96
C LEU A 483 -13.31 -2.38 28.65
N LEU A 484 -12.40 -1.40 28.72
CA LEU A 484 -11.90 -0.69 27.54
C LEU A 484 -11.13 -1.61 26.59
N HIS A 485 -10.23 -2.46 27.12
CA HIS A 485 -9.54 -3.46 26.31
C HIS A 485 -10.50 -4.48 25.72
N PHE A 486 -11.46 -4.96 26.51
CA PHE A 486 -12.47 -5.89 26.01
C PHE A 486 -13.32 -5.29 24.88
N ALA A 487 -13.76 -4.03 25.05
CA ALA A 487 -14.49 -3.31 24.01
C ALA A 487 -13.62 -3.08 22.77
N LEU A 488 -12.34 -2.73 22.92
CA LEU A 488 -11.42 -2.54 21.80
C LEU A 488 -11.25 -3.83 20.98
N GLU A 489 -11.15 -4.98 21.64
CA GLU A 489 -11.02 -6.29 20.99
C GLU A 489 -12.31 -6.74 20.29
N ASN A 490 -13.48 -6.47 20.89
CA ASN A 490 -14.75 -7.08 20.48
C ASN A 490 -15.73 -6.13 19.78
N SER A 491 -15.44 -4.84 19.72
CA SER A 491 -16.24 -3.83 19.00
C SER A 491 -16.24 -4.07 17.49
N GLU A 492 -17.36 -3.76 16.84
CA GLU A 492 -17.42 -3.61 15.39
C GLU A 492 -17.58 -2.14 14.95
N CYS A 493 -17.69 -1.22 15.90
CA CYS A 493 -17.75 0.22 15.66
C CYS A 493 -16.35 0.81 15.47
N PHE A 494 -16.10 1.29 14.25
CA PHE A 494 -14.82 1.89 13.87
C PHE A 494 -14.43 3.08 14.75
N LYS A 495 -15.39 3.99 15.00
CA LYS A 495 -15.19 5.21 15.80
C LYS A 495 -14.88 4.88 17.26
N LEU A 496 -15.59 3.92 17.85
CA LEU A 496 -15.31 3.45 19.22
C LEU A 496 -13.88 2.93 19.34
N LYS A 497 -13.44 2.11 18.38
CA LYS A 497 -12.06 1.59 18.38
C LYS A 497 -11.02 2.70 18.31
N GLU A 498 -11.20 3.70 17.45
CA GLU A 498 -10.28 4.84 17.36
C GLU A 498 -10.20 5.63 18.67
N ASP A 499 -11.35 5.92 19.27
CA ASP A 499 -11.42 6.66 20.53
C ASP A 499 -10.80 5.86 21.69
N LEU A 500 -11.02 4.54 21.73
CA LEU A 500 -10.40 3.65 22.72
C LEU A 500 -8.89 3.54 22.54
N ILE A 501 -8.39 3.42 21.30
CA ILE A 501 -6.94 3.40 21.00
C ILE A 501 -6.30 4.70 21.50
N THR A 502 -6.95 5.84 21.23
CA THR A 502 -6.47 7.16 21.67
C THR A 502 -6.46 7.26 23.19
N LEU A 503 -7.53 6.80 23.86
CA LEU A 503 -7.65 6.86 25.32
C LEU A 503 -6.68 5.94 26.05
N LEU A 504 -6.41 4.75 25.51
CA LEU A 504 -5.51 3.75 26.11
C LEU A 504 -4.03 3.97 25.76
N GLY A 505 -3.75 4.77 24.73
CA GLY A 505 -2.39 5.16 24.33
C GLY A 505 -1.84 6.42 25.01
N ALA A 506 -2.68 7.15 25.76
CA ALA A 506 -2.32 8.28 26.62
C ALA A 506 -2.06 7.81 28.06
#